data_AF-A0A7X7KQP8-F1
#
_entry.id   AF-A0A7X7KQP8-F1
#
_cell.length_a   1.000
_cell.length_b   1.000
_cell.length_c   1.000
_cell.angle_alpha   90.00
_cell.angle_beta   90.00
_cell.angle_gamma   90.00
#
_symmetry.space_group_name_H-M   'P 1'
#
loop_
_entity.id
_entity.type
_entity.pdbx_description
1 polymer ?
#
loop_
_entity_poly.entity_id
_entity_poly.type
_entity_poly.pdbx_seq_one_letter_code
_entity_poly.pdbx_strand_id
1 'polypeptide(L)' 'LVIDAGAMAKAAGSARAMNIVMLGALSPFIGLSEADLAGAVREAFARKGDEVVQTNLRAFAAGRAAATAVL' A
#
# COMPACT_ATOMS: atom_id res chain seq x y z
N LEU A 1 14.61 4.98 6.17
CA LEU A 1 14.02 3.65 5.89
C LEU A 1 14.36 3.26 4.47
N VAL A 2 14.83 2.02 4.25
CA VAL A 2 14.99 1.43 2.92
C VAL A 2 14.13 0.16 2.89
N ILE A 3 13.32 -0.01 1.84
CA ILE A 3 12.45 -1.18 1.65
C ILE A 3 12.61 -1.75 0.24
N ASP A 4 12.43 -3.07 0.10
CA ASP A 4 12.26 -3.71 -1.21
C ASP A 4 10.76 -3.73 -1.58
N ALA A 5 10.29 -2.62 -2.14
CA ALA A 5 8.89 -2.49 -2.55
C ALA A 5 8.48 -3.50 -3.62
N GLY A 6 9.44 -3.99 -4.43
CA GLY A 6 9.21 -4.98 -5.48
C GLY A 6 8.87 -6.35 -4.91
N ALA A 7 9.68 -6.82 -3.96
CA ALA A 7 9.43 -8.07 -3.24
C ALA A 7 8.12 -8.00 -2.44
N MET A 8 7.87 -6.88 -1.75
CA MET A 8 6.64 -6.69 -0.98
C MET A 8 5.39 -6.67 -1.86
N ALA A 9 5.43 -6.02 -3.02
CA ALA A 9 4.32 -6.01 -3.96
C ALA A 9 4.01 -7.42 -4.51
N LYS A 10 5.06 -8.19 -4.85
CA LYS A 10 4.91 -9.60 -5.22
C LYS A 10 4.26 -10.42 -4.11
N ALA A 11 4.71 -10.27 -2.88
CA ALA A 11 4.13 -10.94 -1.71
C ALA A 11 2.67 -10.53 -1.45
N ALA A 12 2.29 -9.29 -1.76
CA ALA A 12 0.91 -8.82 -1.68
C ALA A 12 -0.02 -9.40 -2.76
N GLY A 13 0.54 -10.04 -3.80
CA GLY A 13 -0.18 -10.71 -4.89
C GLY A 13 -0.04 -10.03 -6.25
N SER A 14 0.74 -8.94 -6.38
CA SER A 14 0.97 -8.30 -7.67
C SER A 14 2.27 -7.49 -7.69
N ALA A 15 3.21 -7.89 -8.54
CA ALA A 15 4.42 -7.10 -8.80
C ALA A 15 4.12 -5.66 -9.29
N ARG A 16 2.91 -5.40 -9.82
CA ARG A 16 2.50 -4.07 -10.29
C ARG A 16 2.06 -3.13 -9.15
N ALA A 17 1.88 -3.64 -7.94
CA ALA A 17 1.41 -2.86 -6.78
C ALA A 17 2.55 -2.13 -6.02
N MET A 18 3.76 -2.05 -6.59
CA MET A 18 4.92 -1.40 -5.96
C MET A 18 4.64 0.05 -5.55
N ASN A 19 3.95 0.81 -6.40
CA ASN A 19 3.58 2.19 -6.08
C ASN A 19 2.69 2.28 -4.84
N ILE A 20 1.82 1.30 -4.61
CA ILE A 20 0.94 1.25 -3.45
C ILE A 20 1.71 0.85 -2.18
N VAL A 21 2.71 -0.03 -2.29
CA VAL A 21 3.67 -0.26 -1.20
C VAL A 21 4.38 1.04 -0.82
N MET A 22 4.89 1.78 -1.81
CA MET A 22 5.56 3.06 -1.55
C MET A 22 4.61 4.10 -0.91
N LEU A 23 3.36 4.17 -1.37
CA LEU A 23 2.33 5.03 -0.76
C LEU A 23 2.09 4.65 0.70
N GLY A 24 1.98 3.36 0.99
CA GLY A 24 1.86 2.84 2.35
C GLY A 24 3.04 3.28 3.23
N ALA A 25 4.26 3.09 2.75
CA ALA A 25 5.47 3.46 3.47
C ALA A 25 5.59 4.98 3.73
N LEU A 26 5.07 5.80 2.82
CA LEU A 26 5.03 7.24 2.96
C LEU A 26 3.89 7.72 3.90
N SER A 27 2.83 6.93 4.08
CA SER A 27 1.61 7.33 4.80
C SER A 27 1.81 7.91 6.20
N PRO A 28 2.76 7.44 7.06
CA PRO A 28 2.96 8.03 8.38
C PRO A 28 3.55 9.45 8.37
N PHE A 29 4.07 9.91 7.23
CA PHE A 29 4.86 11.14 7.11
C PHE A 29 4.14 12.29 6.39
N ILE A 30 2.98 12.03 5.76
CA ILE A 30 2.32 12.99 4.85
C ILE A 30 1.08 13.68 5.45
N GLY A 31 0.83 13.49 6.75
CA GLY A 31 -0.25 14.20 7.46
C GLY A 31 -1.67 13.83 7.05
N LEU A 32 -1.85 12.70 6.35
CA LEU A 32 -3.15 12.13 5.98
C LEU A 32 -3.43 10.90 6.83
N SER A 33 -4.71 10.66 7.14
CA SER A 33 -5.08 9.49 7.93
C SER A 33 -4.91 8.21 7.12
N GLU A 34 -4.63 7.09 7.81
CA GLU A 34 -4.58 5.78 7.18
C GLU A 34 -5.91 5.41 6.51
N ALA A 35 -7.03 5.76 7.15
CA ALA A 35 -8.37 5.48 6.65
C ALA A 35 -8.65 6.22 5.34
N ASP A 36 -8.27 7.50 5.22
CA ASP A 36 -8.46 8.29 4.01
C ASP A 36 -7.64 7.72 2.85
N LEU A 37 -6.38 7.37 3.11
CA LEU A 37 -5.49 6.79 2.09
C LEU A 37 -5.97 5.40 1.65
N ALA A 38 -6.37 4.54 2.58
CA ALA A 38 -6.94 3.23 2.26
C ALA A 38 -8.27 3.37 1.51
N GLY A 39 -9.09 4.37 1.85
CA GLY A 39 -10.31 4.75 1.13
C GLY A 39 -10.00 5.13 -0.33
N ALA A 40 -9.03 6.02 -0.53
CA ALA A 40 -8.59 6.44 -1.86
C ALA A 40 -8.03 5.27 -2.69
N VAL A 41 -7.30 4.33 -2.07
CA VAL A 41 -6.86 3.10 -2.73
C VAL A 41 -8.07 2.27 -3.18
N ARG A 42 -9.09 2.08 -2.34
CA ARG A 42 -10.31 1.35 -2.74
C ARG A 42 -10.98 2.00 -3.94
N GLU A 43 -11.19 3.32 -3.89
CA GLU A 43 -11.84 4.06 -4.97
C GLU A 43 -11.07 4.00 -6.29
N ALA A 44 -9.75 4.21 -6.23
CA ALA A 44 -8.88 4.19 -7.41
C ALA A 44 -8.89 2.84 -8.16
N PHE A 45 -9.11 1.74 -7.45
CA PHE A 45 -9.09 0.38 -8.01
C PHE A 45 -10.47 -0.29 -8.10
N ALA A 46 -11.56 0.36 -7.66
CA ALA A 46 -12.90 -0.22 -7.58
C ALA A 46 -13.38 -0.83 -8.91
N ARG A 47 -13.11 -0.15 -10.03
CA ARG A 47 -13.50 -0.61 -11.38
C ARG A 47 -12.73 -1.84 -11.87
N LYS A 48 -11.68 -2.27 -11.17
CA LYS A 48 -10.84 -3.42 -11.53
C LYS A 48 -11.23 -4.71 -10.79
N GLY A 49 -12.26 -4.65 -9.93
CA GLY A 49 -12.78 -5.80 -9.19
C GLY A 49 -12.15 -5.98 -7.81
N ASP A 50 -12.86 -6.73 -6.96
CA ASP A 50 -12.55 -6.85 -5.53
C ASP A 50 -11.16 -7.44 -5.26
N GLU A 51 -10.74 -8.43 -6.04
CA GLU A 51 -9.41 -9.04 -5.86
C GLU A 51 -8.27 -8.05 -6.10
N VAL A 52 -8.42 -7.16 -7.10
CA VAL A 52 -7.44 -6.11 -7.38
C VAL A 52 -7.44 -5.08 -6.25
N VAL A 53 -8.60 -4.70 -5.74
CA VAL A 53 -8.71 -3.79 -4.58
C VAL A 53 -8.00 -4.40 -3.36
N GLN A 54 -8.29 -5.66 -3.02
CA GLN A 54 -7.67 -6.32 -1.87
C GLN A 54 -6.16 -6.47 -2.02
N THR A 55 -5.68 -6.75 -3.24
CA THR A 55 -4.24 -6.82 -3.54
C THR A 55 -3.55 -5.48 -3.27
N ASN A 56 -4.14 -4.37 -3.70
CA ASN A 56 -3.56 -3.05 -3.45
C ASN A 56 -3.68 -2.64 -1.97
N LEU A 57 -4.76 -2.99 -1.27
CA LEU A 57 -4.87 -2.75 0.17
C LEU A 57 -3.81 -3.52 0.97
N ARG A 58 -3.53 -4.78 0.62
CA ARG A 58 -2.42 -5.55 1.22
C ARG A 58 -1.07 -4.90 0.95
N ALA A 59 -0.85 -4.43 -0.27
CA ALA A 59 0.39 -3.71 -0.63
C ALA A 59 0.56 -2.42 0.19
N PHE A 60 -0.51 -1.64 0.36
CA PHE A 60 -0.52 -0.43 1.16
C PHE A 60 -0.19 -0.74 2.63
N ALA A 61 -0.89 -1.73 3.21
CA ALA A 61 -0.67 -2.15 4.59
C ALA A 61 0.77 -2.64 4.81
N ALA A 62 1.34 -3.41 3.89
CA ALA A 62 2.71 -3.88 3.96
C ALA A 62 3.71 -2.72 3.99
N GLY A 63 3.55 -1.74 3.09
CA GLY A 63 4.39 -0.54 3.05
C GLY A 63 4.32 0.25 4.34
N ARG A 64 3.09 0.49 4.84
CA ARG A 64 2.86 1.24 6.08
C ARG A 64 3.49 0.54 7.28
N ALA A 65 3.28 -0.77 7.41
CA ALA A 65 3.83 -1.57 8.50
C ALA A 65 5.37 -1.49 8.53
N ALA A 66 6.03 -1.57 7.36
CA ALA A 66 7.48 -1.45 7.27
C ALA A 66 7.99 -0.08 7.73
N ALA A 67 7.24 1.00 7.48
CA ALA A 67 7.60 2.33 7.94
C ALA A 67 7.36 2.53 9.44
N THR A 68 6.25 2.05 9.98
CA THR A 68 5.96 2.20 11.40
C THR A 68 6.77 1.28 12.30
N ALA A 69 7.37 0.22 11.78
CA ALA A 69 8.26 -0.65 12.55
C ALA A 69 9.60 0.02 12.93
N VAL A 70 9.91 1.18 12.33
CA VAL A 70 11.16 1.93 12.57
C VAL A 70 10.90 3.35 13.12
N LEU A 71 9.65 3.67 13.46
CA LEU A 71 9.25 4.89 14.17
C LEU A 71 9.19 4.61 15.66
#